data_AF-A0A7R9WGT9-F1
#
_entry.id   AF-A0A7R9WGT9-F1
#
_cell.length_a   1.000
_cell.length_b   1.000
_cell.length_c   1.000
_cell.angle_alpha   90.00
_cell.angle_beta   90.00
_cell.angle_gamma   90.00
#
_symmetry.space_group_name_H-M   'P 1'
#
loop_
_entity.id
_entity.type
_entity.pdbx_description
1 polymer ?
#
loop_
_entity_poly.entity_id
_entity_poly.type
_entity_poly.pdbx_seq_one_letter_code
_entity_poly.pdbx_strand_id
1 'polypeptide(L)'
;DVDFDKTSVEEHEEIVGPRCLTSLHNALRELNNPRQTLFAMHSTIGELLDQLGDMLDNIASEDEQRDEGGGEGLRFEHGSHEEALSGIKLYKGETLLELTERWRLLYKRLYDEENDQFDLSRVPDVHDNVRFDMLHNPHLGLTGTLEKLYNLAKLMADCVVPQEYGTTIAEKRSVGVKMCRALLDKVKYDLIIARTDNEVDMRYMINMDYSADLAINTM
;
A
#
# COMPACT_ATOMS: atom_id res chain seq x y z
N ASP A 1 -18.13 9.36 17.55
CA ASP A 1 -16.81 9.92 17.22
C ASP A 1 -16.02 10.16 18.49
N VAL A 2 -14.86 9.51 18.58
CA VAL A 2 -13.92 9.70 19.68
C VAL A 2 -13.00 10.84 19.27
N ASP A 3 -12.96 11.91 20.07
CA ASP A 3 -12.05 13.04 19.92
C ASP A 3 -10.97 12.89 21.00
N PHE A 4 -9.76 12.52 20.58
CA PHE A 4 -8.68 12.10 21.48
C PHE A 4 -8.23 13.23 22.43
N ASP A 5 -8.45 14.49 22.05
CA ASP A 5 -8.15 15.67 22.89
C ASP A 5 -9.23 15.97 23.94
N LYS A 6 -10.43 15.39 23.83
CA LYS A 6 -11.57 15.65 24.74
C LYS A 6 -11.90 14.50 25.67
N THR A 7 -11.25 13.35 25.50
CA THR A 7 -11.59 12.11 26.20
C THR A 7 -10.73 11.97 27.46
N SER A 8 -11.31 11.49 28.56
CA SER A 8 -10.60 11.41 29.84
C SER A 8 -9.56 10.28 29.84
N VAL A 9 -8.55 10.38 30.70
CA VAL A 9 -7.44 9.41 30.77
C VAL A 9 -7.92 7.98 31.09
N GLU A 10 -9.05 7.83 31.79
CA GLU A 10 -9.65 6.54 32.13
C GLU A 10 -10.42 5.93 30.94
N GLU A 11 -11.15 6.75 30.18
CA GLU A 11 -11.79 6.35 28.92
C GLU A 11 -10.75 6.00 27.83
N HIS A 12 -9.55 6.61 27.86
CA HIS A 12 -8.44 6.26 26.97
C HIS A 12 -7.95 4.83 27.21
N GLU A 13 -7.81 4.40 28.46
CA GLU A 13 -7.37 3.05 28.79
C GLU A 13 -8.43 2.00 28.44
N GLU A 14 -9.72 2.38 28.48
CA GLU A 14 -10.84 1.51 28.12
C GLU A 14 -10.97 1.33 26.59
N ILE A 15 -10.70 2.38 25.80
CA ILE A 15 -10.82 2.37 24.33
C ILE A 15 -9.56 1.80 23.66
N VAL A 16 -8.37 2.16 24.16
CA VAL A 16 -7.07 1.91 23.49
C VAL A 16 -6.31 0.75 24.15
N GLY A 17 -6.72 0.35 25.36
CA GLY A 17 -6.03 -0.64 26.17
C GLY A 17 -4.93 -0.02 27.06
N PRO A 18 -4.16 -0.86 27.75
CA PRO A 18 -3.26 -0.41 28.80
C PRO A 18 -2.14 0.51 28.28
N ARG A 19 -1.73 1.50 29.09
CA ARG A 19 -0.71 2.54 28.75
C ARG A 19 0.65 2.02 28.31
N CYS A 20 0.94 0.74 28.55
CA CYS A 20 2.16 0.09 28.07
C CYS A 20 2.21 -0.02 26.53
N LEU A 21 1.10 0.20 25.82
CA LEU A 21 1.02 0.27 24.35
C LEU A 21 1.37 1.69 23.84
N THR A 22 2.57 2.16 24.13
CA THR A 22 3.01 3.53 23.80
C THR A 22 2.91 3.87 22.31
N SER A 23 3.15 2.89 21.42
CA SER A 23 3.05 3.09 19.97
C SER A 23 1.63 3.42 19.51
N LEU A 24 0.63 2.74 20.07
CA LEU A 24 -0.78 2.95 19.74
C LEU A 24 -1.27 4.29 20.28
N HIS A 25 -0.88 4.62 21.51
CA HIS A 25 -1.24 5.90 22.13
C HIS A 25 -0.62 7.09 21.38
N ASN A 26 0.61 6.95 20.88
CA ASN A 26 1.25 7.99 20.07
C ASN A 26 0.58 8.12 18.70
N ALA A 27 0.32 7.00 18.01
CA ALA A 27 -0.35 7.02 16.71
C ALA A 27 -1.74 7.65 16.79
N LEU A 28 -2.56 7.27 17.79
CA LEU A 28 -3.90 7.82 17.97
C LEU A 28 -3.91 9.30 18.39
N ARG A 29 -2.88 9.75 19.13
CA ARG A 29 -2.71 11.18 19.45
C ARG A 29 -2.46 12.01 18.20
N GLU A 30 -1.64 11.52 17.27
CA GLU A 30 -1.39 12.21 16.00
C GLU A 30 -2.63 12.22 15.09
N LEU A 31 -3.47 11.19 15.22
CA LEU A 31 -4.63 10.97 14.38
C LEU A 31 -5.87 11.75 14.84
N ASN A 32 -5.99 12.01 16.15
CA ASN A 32 -7.07 12.67 16.88
C ASN A 32 -8.48 12.06 16.69
N ASN A 33 -9.00 11.97 15.47
CA ASN A 33 -10.28 11.32 15.16
C ASN A 33 -10.13 10.29 14.02
N PRO A 34 -10.03 8.98 14.35
CA PRO A 34 -9.82 7.92 13.36
C PRO A 34 -10.93 7.79 12.33
N ARG A 35 -12.18 8.03 12.73
CA ARG A 35 -13.30 7.92 11.81
C ARG A 35 -13.31 9.07 10.79
N GLN A 36 -13.00 10.28 11.23
CA GLN A 36 -12.87 11.43 10.32
C GLN A 36 -11.72 11.24 9.33
N THR A 37 -10.58 10.72 9.78
CA THR A 37 -9.45 10.41 8.90
C THR A 37 -9.79 9.33 7.88
N LEU A 38 -10.54 8.29 8.26
CA LEU A 38 -11.03 7.26 7.34
C LEU A 38 -11.99 7.81 6.28
N PHE A 39 -12.92 8.69 6.68
CA PHE A 39 -13.80 9.38 5.71
C PHE A 39 -13.01 10.31 4.79
N ALA A 40 -12.03 11.06 5.30
CA ALA A 40 -11.17 11.92 4.48
C ALA A 40 -10.34 11.09 3.48
N MET A 41 -9.84 9.93 3.91
CA MET A 41 -9.13 8.98 3.08
C MET A 41 -10.05 8.42 1.98
N HIS A 42 -11.25 7.96 2.34
CA HIS A 42 -12.24 7.46 1.38
C HIS A 42 -12.67 8.53 0.36
N SER A 43 -12.93 9.76 0.83
CA SER A 43 -13.24 10.90 -0.04
C SER A 43 -12.11 11.22 -1.02
N THR A 44 -10.85 11.15 -0.55
CA THR A 44 -9.68 11.41 -1.42
C THR A 44 -9.48 10.30 -2.45
N ILE A 45 -9.84 9.04 -2.13
CA ILE A 45 -9.88 7.95 -3.13
C ILE A 45 -10.98 8.23 -4.17
N GLY A 46 -12.13 8.77 -3.75
CA GLY A 46 -13.17 9.24 -4.67
C GLY A 46 -12.66 10.34 -5.62
N GLU A 47 -12.00 11.38 -5.08
CA GLU A 47 -11.36 12.45 -5.88
C GLU A 47 -10.36 11.87 -6.89
N LEU A 48 -9.59 10.85 -6.50
CA LEU A 48 -8.65 10.17 -7.39
C LEU A 48 -9.37 9.41 -8.52
N LEU A 49 -10.47 8.73 -8.20
CA LEU A 49 -11.27 8.01 -9.19
C LEU A 49 -11.92 8.93 -10.22
N ASP A 50 -12.39 10.09 -9.79
CA ASP A 50 -12.94 11.10 -10.70
C ASP A 50 -11.85 11.61 -11.66
N GLN A 51 -10.65 11.93 -11.15
CA GLN A 51 -9.51 12.35 -11.97
C GLN A 51 -9.09 11.27 -12.99
N LEU A 52 -9.10 10.00 -12.57
CA LEU A 52 -8.80 8.88 -13.45
C LEU A 52 -9.89 8.65 -14.50
N GLY A 53 -11.15 8.83 -14.13
CA GLY A 53 -12.30 8.80 -15.04
C GLY A 53 -12.19 9.87 -16.12
N ASP A 54 -11.92 11.12 -15.73
CA ASP A 54 -11.71 12.23 -16.67
C ASP A 54 -10.56 11.94 -17.65
N MET A 55 -9.47 11.32 -17.17
CA MET A 55 -8.35 10.92 -18.04
C MET A 55 -8.76 9.84 -19.06
N LEU A 56 -9.57 8.86 -18.65
CA LEU A 56 -10.09 7.82 -19.55
C LEU A 56 -11.05 8.40 -20.61
N ASP A 57 -11.94 9.29 -20.21
CA ASP A 57 -12.90 9.93 -21.13
C ASP A 57 -12.21 10.82 -22.17
N ASN A 58 -11.14 11.51 -21.78
CA ASN A 58 -10.30 12.29 -22.70
C ASN A 58 -9.62 11.42 -23.75
N ILE A 59 -9.09 10.25 -23.36
CA ILE A 59 -8.46 9.31 -24.30
C ILE A 59 -9.49 8.76 -25.29
N ALA A 60 -10.68 8.38 -24.82
CA ALA A 60 -11.76 7.90 -25.68
C ALA A 60 -12.21 8.96 -26.71
N SER A 61 -12.27 10.23 -26.28
CA SER A 61 -12.66 11.35 -27.14
C SER A 61 -11.60 11.69 -28.21
N GLU A 62 -10.32 11.52 -27.91
CA GLU A 62 -9.22 11.72 -28.88
C GLU A 62 -9.24 10.67 -29.99
N ASP A 63 -9.68 9.45 -29.70
CA ASP A 63 -9.77 8.37 -30.68
C ASP A 63 -10.95 8.58 -31.66
N GLU A 64 -12.10 9.08 -31.19
CA GLU A 64 -13.24 9.42 -32.06
C GLU A 64 -12.90 10.53 -33.07
N GLN A 65 -12.10 11.52 -32.67
CA GLN A 65 -11.68 12.62 -33.56
C GLN A 65 -10.64 12.19 -34.62
N ARG A 66 -9.87 11.12 -34.38
CA ARG A 66 -8.93 10.58 -35.36
C ARG A 66 -9.63 9.79 -36.47
N ASP A 67 -10.74 9.12 -36.15
CA ASP A 67 -11.49 8.31 -37.11
C ASP A 67 -12.35 9.17 -38.07
N GLU A 68 -12.78 10.37 -37.65
CA GLU A 68 -13.52 11.30 -38.52
C GLU A 68 -12.63 12.12 -39.50
N GLY A 69 -11.30 12.06 -39.35
CA GLY A 69 -10.35 12.90 -40.11
C GLY A 69 -9.65 12.26 -41.31
N GLY A 70 -9.88 10.98 -41.63
CA GLY A 70 -9.03 10.20 -42.54
C GLY A 70 -9.77 9.36 -43.58
N GLY A 71 -10.32 10.01 -44.62
CA GLY A 71 -10.70 9.30 -45.84
C GLY A 71 -9.46 8.90 -46.66
N GLU A 72 -9.13 7.60 -46.67
CA GLU A 72 -8.66 6.76 -47.80
C GLU A 72 -7.75 5.60 -47.33
N GLY A 73 -8.30 4.39 -47.41
CA GLY A 73 -7.62 3.12 -47.77
C GLY A 73 -6.40 2.66 -46.95
N LEU A 74 -6.55 1.54 -46.22
CA LEU A 74 -5.86 0.27 -46.47
C LEU A 74 -6.05 -0.73 -45.30
N ARG A 75 -6.47 -1.95 -45.67
CA ARG A 75 -6.36 -3.25 -44.97
C ARG A 75 -6.33 -3.26 -43.42
N PHE A 76 -7.45 -3.69 -42.85
CA PHE A 76 -7.55 -4.23 -41.50
C PHE A 76 -6.61 -5.44 -41.32
N GLU A 77 -5.48 -5.24 -40.63
CA GLU A 77 -4.89 -6.29 -39.81
C GLU A 77 -5.55 -6.25 -38.43
N HIS A 78 -6.00 -7.42 -37.99
CA HIS A 78 -6.81 -7.64 -36.80
C HIS A 78 -5.90 -7.68 -35.54
N GLY A 79 -5.22 -6.59 -35.25
CA GLY A 79 -4.39 -6.44 -34.07
C GLY A 79 -4.09 -4.97 -33.82
N SER A 80 -4.68 -4.40 -32.76
CA SER A 80 -4.25 -3.17 -32.04
C SER A 80 -5.38 -2.38 -31.35
N HIS A 81 -6.59 -2.93 -31.15
CA HIS A 81 -7.56 -2.27 -30.24
C HIS A 81 -7.04 -2.19 -28.78
N GLU A 82 -6.13 -3.09 -28.39
CA GLU A 82 -5.43 -3.07 -27.09
C GLU A 82 -4.22 -2.12 -27.06
N GLU A 83 -3.63 -1.78 -28.20
CA GLU A 83 -2.46 -0.90 -28.27
C GLU A 83 -2.84 0.60 -28.31
N ALA A 84 -4.08 0.94 -28.69
CA ALA A 84 -4.55 2.33 -28.73
C ALA A 84 -5.01 2.85 -27.35
N LEU A 85 -5.61 1.99 -26.51
CA LEU A 85 -5.93 2.30 -25.10
C LEU A 85 -4.68 2.40 -24.19
N SER A 86 -3.49 2.12 -24.75
CA SER A 86 -2.21 1.91 -24.07
C SER A 86 -1.25 3.11 -24.16
N GLY A 87 -1.71 4.27 -24.65
CA GLY A 87 -0.84 5.44 -24.85
C GLY A 87 -0.07 5.89 -23.61
N ILE A 88 -0.60 5.60 -22.41
CA ILE A 88 0.08 5.80 -21.12
C ILE A 88 0.53 4.44 -20.59
N LYS A 89 1.78 4.08 -20.84
CA LYS A 89 2.37 2.85 -20.32
C LYS A 89 2.73 3.03 -18.85
N LEU A 90 1.90 2.51 -17.95
CA LEU A 90 2.19 2.50 -16.51
C LEU A 90 3.28 1.48 -16.20
N TYR A 91 3.84 1.58 -14.98
CA TYR A 91 4.86 0.64 -14.54
C TYR A 91 4.33 -0.81 -14.55
N LYS A 92 5.18 -1.76 -14.95
CA LYS A 92 4.84 -3.16 -15.28
C LYS A 92 3.89 -3.38 -16.47
N GLY A 93 3.54 -2.35 -17.23
CA GLY A 93 2.67 -2.46 -18.40
C GLY A 93 1.19 -2.58 -18.05
N GLU A 94 0.80 -2.15 -16.85
CA GLU A 94 -0.60 -1.93 -16.49
C GLU A 94 -1.20 -0.83 -17.38
N THR A 95 -2.48 -0.97 -17.75
CA THR A 95 -3.26 0.02 -18.49
C THR A 95 -3.94 0.99 -17.52
N LEU A 96 -4.29 2.19 -17.99
CA LEU A 96 -4.98 3.18 -17.16
C LEU A 96 -6.33 2.66 -16.62
N LEU A 97 -7.00 1.79 -17.39
CA LEU A 97 -8.23 1.11 -16.97
C LEU A 97 -7.99 0.17 -15.78
N GLU A 98 -6.93 -0.64 -15.83
CA GLU A 98 -6.58 -1.56 -14.73
C GLU A 98 -6.25 -0.80 -13.44
N LEU A 99 -5.50 0.30 -13.54
CA LEU A 99 -5.23 1.18 -12.40
C LEU A 99 -6.51 1.76 -11.81
N THR A 100 -7.44 2.20 -12.66
CA THR A 100 -8.74 2.77 -12.24
C THR A 100 -9.60 1.70 -11.54
N GLU A 101 -9.67 0.50 -12.09
CA GLU A 101 -10.43 -0.60 -11.49
C GLU A 101 -9.84 -1.06 -10.16
N ARG A 102 -8.50 -1.05 -10.02
CA ARG A 102 -7.82 -1.29 -8.74
C ARG A 102 -8.24 -0.30 -7.68
N TRP A 103 -8.24 1.00 -7.99
CA TRP A 103 -8.69 2.05 -7.08
C TRP A 103 -10.20 1.95 -6.78
N ARG A 104 -11.02 1.58 -7.76
CA ARG A 104 -12.48 1.38 -7.60
C ARG A 104 -12.78 0.22 -6.66
N LEU A 105 -12.01 -0.87 -6.77
CA LEU A 105 -12.12 -2.02 -5.89
C LEU A 105 -11.70 -1.68 -4.47
N LEU A 106 -10.62 -0.91 -4.29
CA LEU A 106 -10.19 -0.43 -2.98
C LEU A 106 -11.22 0.50 -2.34
N TYR A 107 -11.78 1.44 -3.11
CA TYR A 107 -12.84 2.35 -2.64
C TYR A 107 -14.03 1.56 -2.07
N LYS A 108 -14.58 0.61 -2.85
CA LYS A 108 -15.72 -0.22 -2.43
C LYS A 108 -15.43 -1.17 -1.28
N ARG A 109 -14.19 -1.65 -1.16
CA ARG A 109 -13.80 -2.58 -0.08
C ARG A 109 -13.48 -1.87 1.23
N LEU A 110 -13.03 -0.62 1.16
CA LEU A 110 -12.64 0.15 2.32
C LEU A 110 -13.86 0.56 3.18
N TYR A 111 -14.97 0.90 2.53
CA TYR A 111 -16.16 1.39 3.20
C TYR A 111 -17.43 0.73 2.67
N ASP A 112 -18.23 0.20 3.59
CA ASP A 112 -19.56 -0.34 3.32
C ASP A 112 -20.61 0.74 3.62
N GLU A 113 -21.21 1.28 2.56
CA GLU A 113 -22.26 2.31 2.65
C GLU A 113 -23.56 1.78 3.29
N GLU A 114 -23.86 0.49 3.15
CA GLU A 114 -25.11 -0.10 3.68
C GLU A 114 -25.04 -0.23 5.21
N ASN A 115 -23.86 -0.55 5.74
CA ASN A 115 -23.64 -0.80 7.16
C ASN A 115 -22.90 0.34 7.90
N ASP A 116 -22.52 1.42 7.21
CA ASP A 116 -21.71 2.54 7.74
C ASP A 116 -20.45 2.04 8.48
N GLN A 117 -19.76 1.08 7.85
CA GLN A 117 -18.63 0.37 8.45
C GLN A 117 -17.38 0.41 7.57
N PHE A 118 -16.24 0.70 8.18
CA PHE A 118 -14.93 0.64 7.52
C PHE A 118 -14.23 -0.70 7.77
N ASP A 119 -13.68 -1.30 6.72
CA ASP A 119 -12.79 -2.46 6.81
C ASP A 119 -11.34 -1.99 6.99
N LEU A 120 -10.88 -1.96 8.24
CA LEU A 120 -9.52 -1.53 8.58
C LEU A 120 -8.44 -2.44 7.99
N SER A 121 -8.77 -3.68 7.62
CA SER A 121 -7.81 -4.59 6.99
C SER A 121 -7.36 -4.12 5.59
N ARG A 122 -8.06 -3.13 5.01
CA ARG A 122 -7.73 -2.53 3.71
C ARG A 122 -6.82 -1.32 3.79
N VAL A 123 -6.60 -0.77 4.98
CA VAL A 123 -5.72 0.39 5.18
C VAL A 123 -4.28 0.13 4.70
N PRO A 124 -3.64 -1.02 5.02
CA PRO A 124 -2.29 -1.32 4.52
C PRO A 124 -2.27 -1.45 2.99
N ASP A 125 -3.29 -2.09 2.41
CA ASP A 125 -3.44 -2.19 0.95
C ASP A 125 -3.49 -0.79 0.32
N VAL A 126 -4.30 0.13 0.84
CA VAL A 126 -4.40 1.52 0.35
C VAL A 126 -3.06 2.24 0.47
N HIS A 127 -2.38 2.13 1.60
CA HIS A 127 -1.06 2.75 1.83
C HIS A 127 -0.01 2.26 0.82
N ASP A 128 0.04 0.95 0.57
CA ASP A 128 1.03 0.38 -0.35
C ASP A 128 0.74 0.74 -1.80
N ASN A 129 -0.54 0.75 -2.19
CA ASN A 129 -0.98 1.14 -3.53
C ASN A 129 -0.69 2.62 -3.82
N VAL A 130 -1.04 3.54 -2.91
CA VAL A 130 -0.74 4.96 -3.11
C VAL A 130 0.76 5.22 -3.16
N ARG A 131 1.54 4.55 -2.31
CA ARG A 131 3.01 4.67 -2.32
C ARG A 131 3.61 4.16 -3.62
N PHE A 132 3.10 3.04 -4.14
CA PHE A 132 3.52 2.47 -5.41
C PHE A 132 3.23 3.43 -6.56
N ASP A 133 2.01 3.96 -6.63
CA ASP A 133 1.59 4.88 -7.69
C ASP A 133 2.37 6.20 -7.66
N MET A 134 2.65 6.75 -6.47
CA MET A 134 3.50 7.92 -6.33
C MET A 134 4.93 7.69 -6.84
N LEU A 135 5.50 6.51 -6.59
CA LEU A 135 6.89 6.21 -6.94
C LEU A 135 7.06 5.90 -8.43
N HIS A 136 6.07 5.21 -9.01
CA HIS A 136 6.20 4.62 -10.34
C HIS A 136 5.38 5.35 -11.43
N ASN A 137 4.33 6.06 -11.03
CA ASN A 137 3.42 6.74 -11.95
C ASN A 137 3.38 8.29 -11.77
N PRO A 138 4.51 8.99 -11.52
CA PRO A 138 4.50 10.44 -11.31
C PRO A 138 4.11 11.23 -12.58
N HIS A 139 4.26 10.61 -13.75
CA HIS A 139 3.94 11.21 -15.05
C HIS A 139 2.43 11.40 -15.27
N LEU A 140 1.56 10.81 -14.45
CA LEU A 140 0.10 10.98 -14.52
C LEU A 140 -0.37 12.36 -14.03
N GLY A 141 0.49 13.13 -13.37
CA GLY A 141 0.10 14.45 -12.83
C GLY A 141 -0.82 14.38 -11.60
N LEU A 142 -1.09 13.19 -11.06
CA LEU A 142 -1.95 12.95 -9.89
C LEU A 142 -1.22 13.18 -8.55
N THR A 143 -0.01 13.75 -8.57
CA THR A 143 0.89 13.82 -7.41
C THR A 143 0.26 14.52 -6.20
N GLY A 144 -0.55 15.57 -6.42
CA GLY A 144 -1.19 16.29 -5.30
C GLY A 144 -2.23 15.44 -4.56
N THR A 145 -3.12 14.77 -5.30
CA THR A 145 -4.15 13.88 -4.73
C THR A 145 -3.51 12.67 -4.05
N LEU A 146 -2.52 12.05 -4.72
CA LEU A 146 -1.80 10.89 -4.20
C LEU A 146 -0.98 11.23 -2.95
N GLU A 147 -0.34 12.40 -2.88
CA GLU A 147 0.41 12.83 -1.69
C GLU A 147 -0.52 13.04 -0.48
N LYS A 148 -1.66 13.71 -0.69
CA LYS A 148 -2.69 13.87 0.33
C LYS A 148 -3.18 12.52 0.83
N LEU A 149 -3.50 11.60 -0.09
CA LEU A 149 -3.94 10.25 0.23
C LEU A 149 -2.86 9.45 0.98
N TYR A 150 -1.59 9.54 0.55
CA TYR A 150 -0.47 8.86 1.20
C TYR A 150 -0.30 9.30 2.64
N ASN A 151 -0.37 10.61 2.93
CA ASN A 151 -0.23 11.10 4.29
C ASN A 151 -1.36 10.59 5.20
N LEU A 152 -2.61 10.59 4.72
CA LEU A 152 -3.75 10.04 5.46
C LEU A 152 -3.63 8.52 5.68
N ALA A 153 -3.31 7.79 4.61
CA ALA A 153 -3.17 6.34 4.65
C ALA A 153 -2.00 5.91 5.55
N LYS A 154 -0.90 6.65 5.55
CA LYS A 154 0.25 6.41 6.42
C LYS A 154 -0.10 6.56 7.89
N LEU A 155 -0.77 7.65 8.28
CA LEU A 155 -1.20 7.85 9.66
C LEU A 155 -2.09 6.69 10.14
N MET A 156 -3.03 6.26 9.30
CA MET A 156 -3.88 5.12 9.60
C MET A 156 -3.09 3.80 9.65
N ALA A 157 -2.17 3.57 8.72
CA ALA A 157 -1.36 2.35 8.65
C ALA A 157 -0.42 2.21 9.86
N ASP A 158 0.22 3.30 10.28
CA ASP A 158 1.07 3.33 11.48
C ASP A 158 0.29 2.97 12.76
N CYS A 159 -1.03 3.20 12.76
CA CYS A 159 -1.93 2.77 13.82
C CYS A 159 -2.39 1.31 13.68
N VAL A 160 -2.80 0.90 12.48
CA VAL A 160 -3.46 -0.40 12.22
C VAL A 160 -2.47 -1.55 12.09
N VAL A 161 -1.39 -1.38 11.31
CA VAL A 161 -0.43 -2.45 10.98
C VAL A 161 0.21 -3.07 12.24
N PRO A 162 0.66 -2.29 13.24
CA PRO A 162 1.23 -2.89 14.45
C PRO A 162 0.23 -3.71 15.28
N GLN A 163 -1.07 -3.57 15.02
CA GLN A 163 -2.13 -4.32 15.72
C GLN A 163 -2.52 -5.62 15.03
N GLU A 164 -2.09 -5.83 13.78
CA GLU A 164 -2.20 -7.13 13.11
C GLU A 164 -1.44 -8.23 13.85
N TYR A 165 -0.38 -7.83 14.59
CA TYR A 165 0.41 -8.72 15.42
C TYR A 165 -0.21 -9.00 16.80
N GLY A 166 -1.39 -8.44 17.10
CA GLY A 166 -2.10 -8.58 18.37
C GLY A 166 -2.42 -7.22 18.99
N THR A 167 -3.42 -7.14 19.86
CA THR A 167 -3.79 -5.88 20.53
C THR A 167 -3.21 -5.79 21.94
N THR A 168 -2.85 -6.93 22.53
CA THR A 168 -2.21 -7.01 23.84
C THR A 168 -0.73 -7.40 23.73
N ILE A 169 0.06 -7.08 24.76
CA ILE A 169 1.49 -7.47 24.81
C ILE A 169 1.66 -9.00 24.73
N ALA A 170 0.76 -9.75 25.38
CA ALA A 170 0.82 -11.21 25.39
C ALA A 170 0.58 -11.80 23.99
N GLU A 171 -0.42 -11.28 23.27
CA GLU A 171 -0.69 -11.68 21.88
C GLU A 171 0.47 -11.30 20.96
N LYS A 172 0.95 -10.05 21.04
CA LYS A 172 2.13 -9.58 20.27
C LYS A 172 3.33 -10.49 20.46
N ARG A 173 3.60 -10.90 21.70
CA ARG A 173 4.69 -11.85 22.00
C ARG A 173 4.42 -13.24 21.42
N SER A 174 3.19 -13.74 21.52
CA SER A 174 2.80 -15.04 20.99
C SER A 174 2.93 -15.11 19.47
N VAL A 175 2.41 -14.11 18.76
CA VAL A 175 2.51 -13.97 17.31
C VAL A 175 3.97 -13.80 16.89
N GLY A 176 4.72 -12.90 17.55
CA GLY A 176 6.14 -12.68 17.27
C GLY A 176 6.99 -13.94 17.43
N VAL A 177 6.76 -14.73 18.48
CA VAL A 177 7.44 -16.03 18.65
C VAL A 177 7.08 -16.99 17.51
N LYS A 178 5.80 -17.10 17.13
CA LYS A 178 5.39 -17.99 16.03
C LYS A 178 6.01 -17.59 14.70
N MET A 179 6.09 -16.30 14.39
CA MET A 179 6.66 -15.80 13.13
C MET A 179 8.17 -15.94 13.09
N CYS A 180 8.87 -15.53 14.15
CA CYS A 180 10.32 -15.46 14.16
C CYS A 180 11.01 -16.76 14.59
N ARG A 181 10.30 -17.74 15.18
CA ARG A 181 10.91 -18.98 15.71
C ARG A 181 11.80 -19.68 14.69
N ALA A 182 11.30 -19.94 13.49
CA ALA A 182 12.06 -20.66 12.46
C ALA A 182 13.35 -19.91 12.08
N LEU A 183 13.27 -18.58 11.92
CA LEU A 183 14.43 -17.75 11.60
C LEU A 183 15.43 -17.70 12.76
N LEU A 184 14.95 -17.52 14.00
CA LEU A 184 15.79 -17.46 15.20
C LEU A 184 16.48 -18.80 15.47
N ASP A 185 15.77 -19.92 15.28
CA ASP A 185 16.35 -21.25 15.38
C ASP A 185 17.44 -21.42 14.32
N LYS A 186 17.19 -21.04 13.07
CA LYS A 186 18.19 -21.08 11.99
C LYS A 186 19.43 -20.24 12.31
N VAL A 187 19.26 -18.98 12.70
CA VAL A 187 20.36 -18.10 13.11
C VAL A 187 21.16 -18.71 14.27
N LYS A 188 20.46 -19.27 15.27
CA LYS A 188 21.11 -19.95 16.39
C LYS A 188 21.92 -21.16 15.93
N TYR A 189 21.37 -22.00 15.04
CA TYR A 189 22.08 -23.14 14.49
C TYR A 189 23.31 -22.70 13.70
N ASP A 190 23.19 -21.69 12.86
CA ASP A 190 24.29 -21.16 12.05
C ASP A 190 25.41 -20.61 12.95
N LEU A 191 25.07 -19.90 14.03
CA LEU A 191 26.05 -19.43 15.03
C LEU A 191 26.72 -20.58 15.79
N ILE A 192 26.00 -21.66 16.09
CA ILE A 192 26.60 -22.85 16.73
C ILE A 192 27.58 -23.49 15.76
N ILE A 193 27.22 -23.67 14.49
CA ILE A 193 28.09 -24.25 13.48
C ILE A 193 29.34 -23.39 13.30
N ALA A 194 29.18 -22.08 13.07
CA ALA A 194 30.30 -21.15 12.91
C ALA A 194 31.27 -21.12 14.11
N ARG A 195 30.80 -21.46 15.32
CA ARG A 195 31.63 -21.54 16.53
C ARG A 195 32.31 -22.90 16.70
N THR A 196 31.67 -23.98 16.26
CA THR A 196 32.09 -25.36 16.59
C THR A 196 32.83 -26.04 15.45
N ASP A 197 32.59 -25.60 14.22
CA ASP A 197 33.25 -26.10 13.03
C ASP A 197 34.47 -25.24 12.71
N ASN A 198 35.65 -25.85 12.75
CA ASN A 198 36.91 -25.21 12.33
C ASN A 198 37.16 -25.42 10.83
N GLU A 199 36.31 -26.17 10.14
CA GLU A 199 36.32 -26.29 8.69
C GLU A 199 35.32 -25.30 8.08
N VAL A 200 35.76 -24.59 7.04
CA VAL A 200 34.92 -23.66 6.27
C VAL A 200 33.89 -24.50 5.51
N ASP A 201 32.72 -24.76 6.10
CA ASP A 201 31.63 -25.43 5.40
C ASP A 201 31.04 -24.48 4.36
N MET A 202 31.42 -24.72 3.09
CA MET A 202 30.99 -23.99 1.90
C MET A 202 29.45 -23.95 1.73
N ARG A 203 28.67 -24.80 2.42
CA ARG A 203 27.20 -24.78 2.37
C ARG A 203 26.57 -23.58 3.09
N TYR A 204 27.27 -22.98 4.05
CA TYR A 204 26.82 -21.79 4.77
C TYR A 204 27.44 -20.49 4.25
N MET A 205 28.30 -20.58 3.24
CA MET A 205 28.73 -19.39 2.52
C MET A 205 27.55 -18.80 1.78
N ILE A 206 27.37 -17.48 1.91
CA ILE A 206 26.43 -16.72 1.08
C ILE A 206 26.69 -17.13 -0.36
N ASN A 207 25.65 -17.57 -1.07
CA ASN A 207 25.81 -18.05 -2.44
C ASN A 207 26.51 -16.95 -3.26
N MET A 208 27.74 -17.24 -3.69
CA MET A 208 28.60 -16.32 -4.41
C MET A 208 28.06 -15.96 -5.80
N ASP A 209 27.05 -16.68 -6.30
CA ASP A 209 26.32 -16.30 -7.51
C ASP A 209 25.63 -14.93 -7.36
N TYR A 210 25.27 -14.53 -6.14
CA TYR A 210 24.71 -13.20 -5.83
C TYR A 210 25.78 -12.16 -5.47
N SER A 211 27.08 -12.51 -5.58
CA SER A 211 28.16 -11.57 -5.27
C SER A 211 28.19 -10.35 -6.19
N ALA A 212 27.65 -10.48 -7.40
CA ALA A 212 27.47 -9.37 -8.34
C ALA A 212 26.51 -8.29 -7.80
N ASP A 213 25.53 -8.67 -6.98
CA ASP A 213 24.55 -7.76 -6.37
C ASP A 213 25.04 -7.15 -5.04
N LEU A 214 26.15 -7.65 -4.48
CA LEU A 214 26.76 -7.13 -3.24
C LEU A 214 27.59 -5.87 -3.46
N ALA A 215 27.82 -5.46 -4.71
CA ALA A 215 28.38 -4.16 -5.01
C ALA A 215 27.34 -3.08 -4.64
N ILE A 216 27.35 -2.67 -3.37
CA ILE A 216 26.73 -1.42 -2.95
C ILE A 216 27.47 -0.33 -3.72
N ASN A 217 26.90 0.09 -4.85
CA ASN A 217 27.29 1.31 -5.56
C ASN A 217 26.97 2.48 -4.63
N THR A 218 27.87 2.71 -3.70
CA THR A 218 27.89 3.92 -2.89
C THR A 218 28.38 5.01 -3.83
N MET A 219 27.44 5.79 -4.38
CA MET A 219 27.75 7.12 -4.93
C MET A 219 28.14 8.06 -3.80
#